data_AF-A0A6G9APQ7-F1
#
_entry.id   AF-A0A6G9APQ7-F1
#
_cell.length_a   1.000
_cell.length_b   1.000
_cell.length_c   1.000
_cell.angle_alpha   90.00
_cell.angle_beta   90.00
_cell.angle_gamma   90.00
#
_symmetry.space_group_name_H-M   'P 1'
#
loop_
_entity.id
_entity.type
_entity.pdbx_description
1 polymer ?
#
loop_
_entity_poly.entity_id
_entity_poly.type
_entity_poly.pdbx_seq_one_letter_code
_entity_poly.pdbx_strand_id
1 'polypeptide(L)' 'MDNQSAGTLLQKEPDLTPLALTERHLDEWLQLQDYLRETHAPTDQLVYCRRQVTRLQLDLYQLRNS' A
#
# COMPACT_ATOMS: atom_id res chain seq x y z
N MET A 1 -14.84 31.85 22.29
CA MET A 1 -15.02 31.44 20.87
C MET A 1 -13.74 30.70 20.52
N ASP A 2 -13.72 29.45 20.95
CA ASP A 2 -12.56 28.59 20.97
C ASP A 2 -12.53 27.85 19.64
N ASN A 3 -11.70 28.34 18.72
CA ASN A 3 -11.54 27.70 17.42
C ASN A 3 -10.66 26.47 17.60
N GLN A 4 -11.33 25.32 17.64
CA GLN A 4 -10.77 23.99 17.72
C GLN A 4 -9.66 23.81 16.67
N SER A 5 -8.44 23.59 17.16
CA SER A 5 -7.37 23.04 16.35
C SER A 5 -7.85 21.71 15.78
N ALA A 6 -8.07 21.67 14.47
CA ALA A 6 -8.26 20.45 13.71
C ALA A 6 -6.93 19.67 13.69
N GLY A 7 -6.57 19.10 14.83
CA GLY A 7 -5.56 18.07 14.92
C GLY A 7 -6.15 16.83 14.27
N THR A 8 -5.87 16.64 12.98
CA THR A 8 -5.95 15.32 12.37
C THR A 8 -5.08 14.42 13.24
N LEU A 9 -5.71 13.62 14.09
CA LEU A 9 -5.09 12.50 14.77
C LEU A 9 -4.60 11.57 13.66
N LEU A 10 -3.36 11.79 13.22
CA LEU A 10 -2.56 10.76 12.58
C LEU A 10 -2.48 9.66 13.63
N GLN A 11 -3.45 8.72 13.58
CA GLN A 11 -3.37 7.48 14.32
C GLN A 11 -2.01 6.92 13.98
N LYS A 12 -1.09 6.97 14.95
CA LYS A 12 0.23 6.38 14.81
C LYS A 12 -0.03 4.92 14.50
N GLU A 13 0.14 4.54 13.25
CA GLU A 13 0.06 3.14 12.88
C GLU A 13 0.98 2.37 13.81
N PRO A 14 0.57 1.19 14.31
CA PRO A 14 1.44 0.38 15.15
C PRO A 14 2.79 0.25 14.45
N ASP A 15 3.89 0.32 15.21
CA ASP A 15 5.25 0.18 14.67
C ASP A 15 5.39 -1.24 14.08
N LEU A 16 4.95 -1.41 12.83
CA LEU A 16 5.02 -2.66 12.09
C LEU A 16 6.48 -2.93 11.72
N THR A 17 6.88 -4.20 11.78
CA THR A 17 8.17 -4.59 11.23
C THR A 17 8.22 -4.25 9.74
N PRO A 18 9.40 -4.00 9.16
CA PRO A 18 9.51 -3.78 7.71
C PRO A 18 8.87 -4.89 6.89
N LEU A 19 8.92 -6.14 7.37
CA LEU A 19 8.25 -7.28 6.76
C LEU A 19 6.72 -7.10 6.78
N ALA A 20 6.13 -6.90 7.96
CA ALA A 20 4.67 -6.78 8.10
C ALA A 20 4.11 -5.55 7.36
N LEU A 21 4.86 -4.44 7.34
CA LEU A 21 4.49 -3.26 6.57
C LEU A 21 4.49 -3.54 5.06
N THR A 22 5.52 -4.24 4.56
CA THR A 22 5.60 -4.60 3.14
C THR A 22 4.51 -5.59 2.75
N GLU A 23 4.18 -6.55 3.62
CA GLU A 23 3.07 -7.50 3.40
C GLU A 23 1.73 -6.79 3.31
N ARG A 24 1.47 -5.83 4.22
CA ARG A 24 0.25 -5.03 4.19
C ARG A 24 0.14 -4.19 2.91
N HIS A 25 1.20 -3.46 2.55
CA HIS A 25 1.19 -2.67 1.32
C HIS A 25 0.98 -3.56 0.10
N LEU A 26 1.55 -4.76 0.07
CA LEU A 26 1.33 -5.70 -1.04
C LEU A 26 -0.16 -6.06 -1.15
N ASP A 27 -0.82 -6.35 -0.03
CA ASP A 27 -2.24 -6.67 -0.01
C ASP A 27 -3.10 -5.49 -0.51
N GLU A 28 -2.80 -4.26 -0.06
CA GLU A 28 -3.48 -3.03 -0.52
C GLU A 28 -3.31 -2.82 -2.04
N TRP A 29 -2.11 -3.07 -2.58
CA TRP A 29 -1.86 -2.98 -4.03
C TRP A 29 -2.56 -4.08 -4.83
N LEU A 30 -2.73 -5.28 -4.27
CA LEU A 30 -3.49 -6.35 -4.91
C LEU A 30 -4.98 -6.02 -4.95
N GLN A 31 -5.55 -5.54 -3.84
CA GLN A 31 -6.94 -5.07 -3.78
C GLN A 31 -7.19 -3.94 -4.78
N LEU A 32 -6.27 -2.97 -4.87
CA LEU A 32 -6.35 -1.90 -5.86
C LEU A 32 -6.30 -2.44 -7.30
N GLN A 33 -5.45 -3.44 -7.57
CA GLN A 33 -5.37 -4.04 -8.90
C GLN A 33 -6.71 -4.67 -9.31
N ASP A 34 -7.36 -5.38 -8.40
CA ASP A 34 -8.65 -6.02 -8.69
C ASP A 34 -9.75 -4.96 -8.90
N TYR A 35 -9.81 -3.94 -8.05
CA TYR A 35 -10.72 -2.80 -8.24
C TYR A 35 -10.52 -2.10 -9.60
N LEU A 36 -9.26 -1.85 -10.01
CA LEU A 36 -8.96 -1.20 -11.29
C LEU A 36 -9.36 -2.06 -12.49
N ARG A 37 -9.28 -3.40 -12.37
CA ARG A 37 -9.76 -4.32 -13.41
C ARG A 37 -11.28 -4.27 -13.54
N GLU A 38 -11.98 -4.32 -12.41
CA GLU A 38 -13.44 -4.29 -12.36
C GLU A 38 -14.02 -2.96 -12.87
N THR A 39 -13.33 -1.85 -12.61
CA THR A 39 -13.75 -0.51 -13.04
C THR A 39 -13.26 -0.12 -14.44
N HIS A 40 -12.67 -1.05 -15.19
CA HIS A 40 -12.11 -0.81 -16.53
C HIS A 40 -11.15 0.39 -16.57
N ALA A 41 -10.28 0.49 -15.55
CA ALA A 41 -9.32 1.59 -15.44
C ALA A 41 -8.36 1.66 -16.65
N PRO A 42 -7.80 2.85 -16.92
CA PRO A 42 -6.79 3.02 -17.96
C PRO A 42 -5.61 2.04 -17.85
N THR A 43 -5.09 1.59 -18.99
CA THR A 43 -4.03 0.56 -19.06
C THR A 43 -2.74 0.97 -18.34
N ASP A 44 -2.39 2.24 -18.38
CA ASP A 44 -1.24 2.82 -17.68
C ASP A 44 -1.35 2.66 -16.15
N GLN A 45 -2.55 2.85 -15.58
CA GLN A 45 -2.79 2.64 -14.15
C GLN A 45 -2.64 1.16 -13.76
N LEU A 46 -3.17 0.25 -14.58
CA LEU A 46 -3.00 -1.20 -14.38
C LEU A 46 -1.53 -1.63 -14.48
N VAL A 47 -0.79 -1.08 -15.44
CA VAL A 47 0.65 -1.33 -15.60
C VAL A 47 1.43 -0.80 -14.40
N TYR A 48 1.14 0.40 -13.95
CA TYR A 48 1.79 0.99 -12.78
C TYR A 48 1.53 0.15 -11.52
N CYS A 49 0.26 -0.21 -11.28
CA CYS A 49 -0.15 -1.07 -10.18
C CYS A 49 0.60 -2.40 -10.19
N ARG A 50 0.70 -3.05 -11.36
CA ARG A 50 1.46 -4.30 -11.52
C ARG A 50 2.93 -4.15 -11.17
N ARG A 51 3.57 -3.03 -11.54
CA ARG A 51 4.97 -2.75 -11.20
C ARG A 51 5.17 -2.60 -9.69
N GLN A 52 4.24 -1.94 -8.99
CA GLN A 52 4.30 -1.80 -7.53
C GLN A 52 4.18 -3.17 -6.84
N VAL A 53 3.24 -4.01 -7.28
CA VAL A 53 3.09 -5.39 -6.79
C VAL A 53 4.40 -6.17 -6.96
N THR A 54 5.00 -6.15 -8.16
CA THR A 54 6.26 -6.87 -8.40
C THR A 54 7.40 -6.33 -7.53
N ARG A 55 7.51 -5.01 -7.32
CA ARG A 55 8.53 -4.43 -6.43
C ARG A 55 8.36 -4.96 -5.00
N LEU A 56 7.16 -4.90 -4.46
CA LEU A 56 6.88 -5.35 -3.08
C LEU A 56 7.11 -6.85 -2.90
N GLN A 57 6.81 -7.67 -3.91
CA GLN A 57 7.13 -9.10 -3.87
C GLN A 57 8.65 -9.36 -3.80
N LEU A 58 9.45 -8.57 -4.53
CA LEU A 58 10.92 -8.64 -4.46
C LEU A 58 11.43 -8.15 -3.11
N ASP A 59 10.89 -7.05 -2.59
CA ASP A 59 11.24 -6.52 -1.27
C ASP A 59 10.95 -7.56 -0.17
N LEU A 60 9.79 -8.23 -0.21
CA LEU A 60 9.46 -9.33 0.71
C LEU A 60 10.42 -10.50 0.60
N TYR A 61 10.78 -10.89 -0.62
CA TYR A 61 11.76 -11.96 -0.82
C TYR A 61 13.10 -11.58 -0.19
N GLN A 62 13.57 -10.35 -0.39
CA GLN A 62 14.82 -9.89 0.21
C GLN A 62 14.73 -9.88 1.74
N LEU A 63 13.67 -9.28 2.30
CA LEU A 63 13.46 -9.19 3.76
C LEU A 63 13.39 -10.55 4.44
N ARG A 64 12.83 -11.58 3.79
CA ARG A 64 12.76 -12.94 4.34
C ARG A 64 14.07 -13.71 4.27
N ASN A 65 14.97 -13.32 3.37
CA ASN A 65 16.26 -13.98 3.15
C ASN A 65 17.46 -13.14 3.64
N SER A 66 17.20 -12.03 4.34
CA SER A 66 18.20 -11.19 5.00
C SER A 66 18.39 -11.63 6.45
#